data_AF-A0A6L3Y6F7-F1
#
_entry.id   AF-A0A6L3Y6F7-F1
#
_cell.length_a   1.000
_cell.length_b   1.000
_cell.length_c   1.000
_cell.angle_alpha   90.00
_cell.angle_beta   90.00
_cell.angle_gamma   90.00
#
_symmetry.space_group_name_H-M   'P 1'
#
loop_
_entity.id
_entity.type
_entity.pdbx_description
1 polymer ?
#
loop_
_entity_poly.entity_id
_entity_poly.type
_entity_poly.pdbx_seq_one_letter_code
_entity_poly.pdbx_strand_id
1 'polypeptide(L)'
;PWPGAYSFAGVSKFIVWKSRVREDIPAAKPGTVISVSPLIVSCGEQALEIVTGQTDNGLYVQGAQLAQSLGLVAGALITSAPVVAIKRRTRVLILGVNGFIGNHLTERLLEDDNYEIYGLDIGSDAIGRFLTNPRFHFVEGDISIHSEWIEYHIKKCDVVLPLVAIATPIEYTRNPLRVFELDFEENLKIIRDCVKYDKRIIFPSTSEVYGMCTDNNFDEDTSSLVVGPINKQRWIYSVSKQLLDRVIWAYGEKEGLRFTLFRPFNWMGPRLDNLNAARIGSSRAITQLILNLVEGSPIKLIEGGKQKRCFTDISDGIEALFRIIENKDGRCNGEIINIGNPDNEASIRELAEMLLASFERHPLRSQFPPFAGFREVESSSYYGKGYQDVEHRKPSIRNAKRCLNWTPTVKMEQTIDETLDFFLRTVELSEQAS
;
A
#
# COMPACT_ATOMS: atom_id res chain seq x y z
N PRO A 1 -33.29 26.70 -10.67
CA PRO A 1 -32.32 26.71 -9.54
C PRO A 1 -31.28 25.58 -9.68
N TRP A 2 -30.68 25.45 -10.88
CA TRP A 2 -29.64 24.47 -11.14
C TRP A 2 -28.30 24.96 -10.55
N PRO A 3 -27.29 24.09 -10.39
CA PRO A 3 -25.99 24.46 -9.79
C PRO A 3 -25.21 25.58 -10.51
N GLY A 4 -25.59 25.91 -11.75
CA GLY A 4 -24.94 26.95 -12.57
C GLY A 4 -23.71 26.44 -13.32
N ALA A 5 -23.40 27.06 -14.46
CA ALA A 5 -22.17 26.78 -15.21
C ALA A 5 -20.98 27.46 -14.50
N TYR A 6 -19.81 26.83 -14.46
CA TYR A 6 -18.66 27.36 -13.73
C TYR A 6 -17.37 27.33 -14.55
N SER A 7 -16.40 28.15 -14.12
CA SER A 7 -15.04 28.20 -14.66
C SER A 7 -14.06 28.66 -13.56
N PHE A 8 -12.77 28.76 -13.89
CA PHE A 8 -11.71 29.15 -12.97
C PHE A 8 -10.91 30.34 -13.49
N ALA A 9 -10.68 31.30 -12.60
CA ALA A 9 -9.70 32.37 -12.76
C ALA A 9 -8.50 32.05 -11.86
N GLY A 10 -7.43 31.49 -12.43
CA GLY A 10 -6.35 30.91 -11.63
C GLY A 10 -6.84 29.73 -10.79
N VAL A 11 -6.76 29.84 -9.46
CA VAL A 11 -7.28 28.83 -8.52
C VAL A 11 -8.73 29.08 -8.09
N SER A 12 -9.29 30.25 -8.40
CA SER A 12 -10.60 30.69 -7.90
C SER A 12 -11.73 30.20 -8.81
N LYS A 13 -12.62 29.37 -8.28
CA LYS A 13 -13.85 28.95 -8.95
C LYS A 13 -14.89 30.08 -8.94
N PHE A 14 -15.57 30.26 -10.06
CA PHE A 14 -16.71 31.16 -10.17
C PHE A 14 -17.81 30.56 -11.04
N ILE A 15 -19.05 31.00 -10.81
CA ILE A 15 -20.27 30.52 -11.47
C ILE A 15 -20.84 31.64 -12.33
N VAL A 16 -21.23 31.31 -13.56
CA VAL A 16 -21.92 32.18 -14.52
C VAL A 16 -23.41 31.90 -14.47
N TRP A 17 -24.19 32.90 -14.10
CA TRP A 17 -25.64 32.76 -13.97
C TRP A 17 -26.40 33.29 -15.18
N LYS A 18 -25.90 34.38 -15.77
CA LYS A 18 -26.49 34.98 -16.97
C LYS A 18 -25.38 35.35 -17.93
N SER A 19 -25.54 34.95 -19.18
CA SER A 19 -24.61 35.25 -20.26
C SER A 19 -25.33 35.86 -21.46
N ARG A 20 -24.55 36.46 -22.36
CA ARG A 20 -25.01 36.97 -23.65
C ARG A 20 -23.95 36.69 -24.71
N VAL A 21 -24.35 36.13 -25.84
CA VAL A 21 -23.46 35.89 -26.99
C VAL A 21 -23.11 37.24 -27.64
N ARG A 22 -21.85 37.41 -28.02
CA ARG A 22 -21.32 38.62 -28.66
C ARG A 22 -20.70 38.25 -30.00
N GLU A 23 -21.53 38.33 -31.04
CA GLU A 23 -21.14 38.03 -32.43
C GLU A 23 -20.32 39.17 -33.07
N ASP A 24 -20.41 40.38 -32.50
CA ASP A 24 -19.73 41.59 -32.94
C ASP A 24 -18.24 41.62 -32.57
N ILE A 25 -17.76 40.65 -31.79
CA ILE A 25 -16.40 40.61 -31.27
C ILE A 25 -15.66 39.45 -31.92
N PRO A 26 -14.52 39.70 -32.62
CA PRO A 26 -13.75 38.65 -33.26
C PRO A 26 -13.15 37.70 -32.21
N ALA A 27 -13.07 36.42 -32.57
CA ALA A 27 -12.47 35.40 -31.71
C ALA A 27 -10.98 35.69 -31.49
N ALA A 28 -10.58 35.79 -30.23
CA ALA A 28 -9.20 35.72 -29.77
C ALA A 28 -8.88 34.27 -29.33
N LYS A 29 -7.76 34.08 -28.63
CA LYS A 29 -7.47 32.80 -27.99
C LYS A 29 -8.63 32.43 -27.03
N PRO A 30 -9.24 31.23 -27.16
CA PRO A 30 -10.34 30.83 -26.28
C PRO A 30 -9.96 30.89 -24.80
N GLY A 31 -10.87 31.43 -23.98
CA GLY A 31 -10.67 31.66 -22.55
C GLY A 31 -10.00 33.00 -22.22
N THR A 32 -9.59 33.81 -23.20
CA THR A 32 -9.01 35.13 -22.93
C THR A 32 -10.10 36.16 -22.60
N VAL A 33 -9.92 36.90 -21.50
CA VAL A 33 -10.75 38.04 -21.11
C VAL A 33 -10.48 39.20 -22.07
N ILE A 34 -11.50 39.60 -22.82
CA ILE A 34 -11.44 40.69 -23.81
C ILE A 34 -11.66 42.04 -23.12
N SER A 35 -12.65 42.10 -22.23
CA SER A 35 -12.98 43.29 -21.43
C SER A 35 -13.47 42.86 -20.05
N VAL A 36 -13.32 43.75 -19.06
CA VAL A 36 -13.80 43.56 -17.69
C VAL A 36 -15.02 44.41 -17.36
N SER A 37 -15.42 45.33 -18.25
CA SER A 37 -16.64 46.13 -18.09
C SER A 37 -17.21 46.51 -19.47
N PRO A 38 -18.21 45.76 -19.99
CA PRO A 38 -18.74 44.51 -19.42
C PRO A 38 -17.72 43.36 -19.46
N LEU A 39 -17.89 42.35 -18.59
CA LEU A 39 -17.01 41.17 -18.57
C LEU A 39 -17.27 40.31 -19.80
N ILE A 40 -16.31 40.28 -20.73
CA ILE A 40 -16.41 39.55 -21.99
C ILE A 40 -15.21 38.61 -22.11
N VAL A 41 -15.48 37.36 -22.48
CA VAL A 41 -14.46 36.33 -22.68
C VAL A 41 -14.55 35.77 -24.08
N SER A 42 -13.41 35.62 -24.75
CA SER A 42 -13.32 34.95 -26.04
C SER A 42 -13.66 33.48 -25.93
N CYS A 43 -14.49 32.97 -26.84
CA CYS A 43 -14.83 31.55 -26.95
C CYS A 43 -14.09 30.92 -28.15
N GLY A 44 -14.36 29.63 -28.42
CA GLY A 44 -13.87 28.94 -29.62
C GLY A 44 -14.37 29.59 -30.90
N GLU A 45 -15.61 30.07 -30.87
CA GLU A 45 -16.23 30.90 -31.87
C GLU A 45 -16.81 32.13 -31.15
N GLN A 46 -16.52 33.34 -31.64
CA GLN A 46 -17.02 34.61 -31.09
C GLN A 46 -16.61 34.85 -29.62
N ALA A 47 -17.45 35.58 -28.86
CA ALA A 47 -17.23 35.87 -27.45
C ALA A 47 -18.53 35.73 -26.63
N LEU A 48 -18.36 35.54 -25.32
CA LEU A 48 -19.43 35.46 -24.35
C LEU A 48 -19.29 36.59 -23.32
N GLU A 49 -20.32 37.43 -23.23
CA GLU A 49 -20.47 38.39 -22.14
C GLU A 49 -21.05 37.67 -20.92
N ILE A 50 -20.35 37.76 -19.78
CA ILE A 50 -20.83 37.33 -18.48
C ILE A 50 -21.60 38.50 -17.88
N VAL A 51 -22.93 38.42 -17.89
CA VAL A 51 -23.82 39.48 -17.40
C VAL A 51 -23.88 39.44 -15.87
N THR A 52 -23.99 38.25 -15.28
CA THR A 52 -23.98 38.03 -13.83
C THR A 52 -23.31 36.73 -13.45
N GLY A 53 -22.74 36.69 -12.26
CA GLY A 53 -22.12 35.51 -11.69
C GLY A 53 -21.80 35.68 -10.22
N GLN A 54 -21.10 34.70 -9.66
CA GLN A 54 -20.66 34.71 -8.25
C GLN A 54 -19.33 33.96 -8.13
N THR A 55 -18.51 34.31 -7.15
CA THR A 55 -17.43 33.43 -6.70
C THR A 55 -18.03 32.24 -5.94
N ASP A 56 -17.27 31.16 -5.73
CA ASP A 56 -17.80 29.89 -5.19
C ASP A 56 -18.66 30.05 -3.91
N ASN A 57 -18.25 30.95 -3.00
CA ASN A 57 -18.98 31.31 -1.78
C ASN A 57 -19.40 32.79 -1.73
N GLY A 58 -19.45 33.46 -2.89
CA GLY A 58 -19.72 34.89 -3.00
C GLY A 58 -21.19 35.25 -3.24
N LEU A 59 -21.47 36.54 -3.22
CA LEU A 59 -22.78 37.07 -3.60
C LEU A 59 -22.97 37.03 -5.11
N TYR A 60 -24.24 36.97 -5.53
CA TYR A 60 -24.64 37.19 -6.91
C TYR A 60 -24.38 38.65 -7.30
N VAL A 61 -23.51 38.87 -8.29
CA VAL A 61 -23.07 40.20 -8.71
C VAL A 61 -23.09 40.37 -10.24
N GLN A 62 -23.00 41.60 -10.71
CA GLN A 62 -22.83 41.90 -12.13
C GLN A 62 -21.44 41.48 -12.62
N GLY A 63 -21.33 41.18 -13.91
CA GLY A 63 -20.08 40.71 -14.53
C GLY A 63 -18.86 41.59 -14.27
N ALA A 64 -19.02 42.92 -14.31
CA ALA A 64 -17.92 43.84 -14.04
C ALA A 64 -17.41 43.76 -12.59
N GLN A 65 -18.32 43.59 -11.64
CA GLN A 65 -17.97 43.43 -10.23
C GLN A 65 -17.38 42.04 -9.96
N LEU A 66 -17.88 41.00 -10.62
CA LEU A 66 -17.28 39.67 -10.59
C LEU A 66 -15.84 39.69 -11.11
N ALA A 67 -15.58 40.40 -12.21
CA ALA A 67 -14.24 40.56 -12.77
C ALA A 67 -13.27 41.19 -11.76
N GLN A 68 -13.71 42.24 -11.06
CA GLN A 68 -12.94 42.87 -9.99
C GLN A 68 -12.69 41.91 -8.81
N SER A 69 -13.71 41.19 -8.35
CA SER A 69 -13.57 40.22 -7.24
C SER A 69 -12.62 39.07 -7.56
N LEU A 70 -12.52 38.69 -8.84
CA LEU A 70 -11.59 37.66 -9.33
C LEU A 70 -10.22 38.22 -9.71
N GLY A 71 -10.00 39.54 -9.63
CA GLY A 71 -8.76 40.19 -10.06
C GLY A 71 -8.48 40.05 -11.56
N LEU A 72 -9.52 39.91 -12.39
CA LEU A 72 -9.38 39.78 -13.83
C LEU A 72 -9.01 41.12 -14.47
N VAL A 73 -8.18 41.05 -15.50
CA VAL A 73 -7.79 42.17 -16.38
C VAL A 73 -7.94 41.73 -17.84
N ALA A 74 -8.00 42.68 -18.77
CA ALA A 74 -7.95 42.35 -20.19
C ALA A 74 -6.67 41.55 -20.52
N GLY A 75 -6.80 40.46 -21.26
CA GLY A 75 -5.73 39.52 -21.56
C GLY A 75 -5.58 38.37 -20.55
N ALA A 76 -6.25 38.42 -19.40
CA ALA A 76 -6.26 37.30 -18.45
C ALA A 76 -6.87 36.04 -19.08
N LEU A 77 -6.42 34.86 -18.66
CA LEU A 77 -6.95 33.57 -19.10
C LEU A 77 -7.85 32.96 -18.03
N ILE A 78 -9.07 32.60 -18.41
CA ILE A 78 -9.93 31.71 -17.64
C ILE A 78 -9.84 30.29 -18.20
N THR A 79 -10.02 29.31 -17.32
CA THR A 79 -9.76 27.90 -17.61
C THR A 79 -10.89 27.01 -17.09
N SER A 80 -11.02 25.80 -17.64
CA SER A 80 -12.02 24.81 -17.21
C SER A 80 -11.62 24.08 -15.93
N ALA A 81 -10.35 24.13 -15.56
CA ALA A 81 -9.78 23.56 -14.34
C ALA A 81 -8.88 24.62 -13.68
N PRO A 82 -8.71 24.61 -12.35
CA PRO A 82 -7.84 25.57 -11.69
C PRO A 82 -6.42 25.47 -12.24
N VAL A 83 -5.80 26.63 -12.53
CA VAL A 83 -4.38 26.69 -12.88
C VAL A 83 -3.59 26.36 -11.61
N VAL A 84 -3.28 25.08 -11.43
CA VAL A 84 -2.53 24.60 -10.27
C VAL A 84 -1.08 25.09 -10.42
N ALA A 85 -0.60 25.81 -9.40
CA ALA A 85 0.82 26.03 -9.18
C ALA A 85 1.59 24.71 -9.42
N ILE A 86 2.77 24.78 -10.05
CA ILE A 86 3.72 23.68 -10.31
C ILE A 86 3.35 22.43 -9.51
N LYS A 87 2.81 21.39 -10.17
CA LYS A 87 2.34 20.16 -9.51
C LYS A 87 3.48 19.59 -8.69
N ARG A 88 3.50 19.88 -7.39
CA ARG A 88 4.52 19.35 -6.48
C ARG A 88 4.34 17.84 -6.46
N ARG A 89 5.45 17.12 -6.50
CA ARG A 89 5.45 15.66 -6.35
C ARG A 89 4.72 15.27 -5.07
N THR A 90 3.97 14.17 -5.15
CA THR A 90 3.32 13.57 -3.99
C THR A 90 4.39 13.00 -3.09
N ARG A 91 4.41 13.42 -1.84
CA ARG A 91 5.35 12.94 -0.83
C ARG A 91 4.81 11.70 -0.14
N VAL A 92 5.51 10.58 -0.28
CA VAL A 92 5.14 9.30 0.31
C VAL A 92 6.09 9.00 1.47
N LEU A 93 5.55 8.91 2.69
CA LEU A 93 6.28 8.48 3.87
C LEU A 93 6.11 6.96 4.05
N ILE A 94 7.22 6.24 4.05
CA ILE A 94 7.27 4.80 4.29
C ILE A 94 8.03 4.57 5.60
N LEU A 95 7.33 4.12 6.64
CA LEU A 95 7.94 3.72 7.90
C LEU A 95 8.15 2.21 7.84
N GLY A 96 9.36 1.71 8.05
CA GLY A 96 9.71 0.31 7.75
C GLY A 96 10.13 0.11 6.29
N VAL A 97 10.84 1.09 5.71
CA VAL A 97 11.18 1.12 4.28
C VAL A 97 12.19 0.04 3.86
N ASN A 98 13.01 -0.45 4.79
CA ASN A 98 14.06 -1.45 4.54
C ASN A 98 13.51 -2.88 4.49
N GLY A 99 12.20 -3.07 4.69
CA GLY A 99 11.54 -4.36 4.58
C GLY A 99 11.22 -4.80 3.15
N PHE A 100 10.63 -6.00 3.02
CA PHE A 100 10.21 -6.58 1.76
C PHE A 100 9.26 -5.67 0.96
N ILE A 101 8.19 -5.17 1.57
CA ILE A 101 7.25 -4.28 0.87
C ILE A 101 7.91 -2.92 0.59
N GLY A 102 8.62 -2.37 1.58
CA GLY A 102 9.22 -1.03 1.48
C GLY A 102 10.20 -0.91 0.31
N ASN A 103 11.10 -1.88 0.14
CA ASN A 103 12.11 -1.81 -0.91
C ASN A 103 11.50 -1.94 -2.33
N HIS A 104 10.54 -2.85 -2.54
CA HIS A 104 9.88 -3.03 -3.84
C HIS A 104 8.94 -1.87 -4.15
N LEU A 105 8.24 -1.33 -3.15
CA LEU A 105 7.38 -0.16 -3.33
C LEU A 105 8.21 1.08 -3.69
N THR A 106 9.37 1.24 -3.06
CA THR A 106 10.30 2.34 -3.35
C THR A 106 10.78 2.27 -4.80
N GLU A 107 11.16 1.08 -5.27
CA GLU A 107 11.52 0.83 -6.66
C GLU A 107 10.41 1.29 -7.61
N ARG A 108 9.19 0.79 -7.40
CA ARG A 108 8.03 1.10 -8.23
C ARG A 108 7.65 2.58 -8.23
N LEU A 109 7.75 3.26 -7.08
CA LEU A 109 7.46 4.70 -6.97
C LEU A 109 8.52 5.55 -7.66
N LEU A 110 9.79 5.11 -7.64
CA LEU A 110 10.88 5.84 -8.27
C LEU A 110 10.83 5.78 -9.81
N GLU A 111 10.11 4.83 -10.40
CA GLU A 111 9.84 4.79 -11.84
C GLU A 111 8.94 5.95 -12.32
N ASP A 112 8.17 6.57 -11.43
CA ASP A 112 7.28 7.69 -11.75
C ASP A 112 7.81 9.02 -11.18
N ASP A 113 7.96 10.00 -12.06
CA ASP A 113 8.49 11.33 -11.74
C ASP A 113 7.58 12.16 -10.82
N ASN A 114 6.36 11.71 -10.55
CA ASN A 114 5.37 12.38 -9.70
C ASN A 114 5.57 12.13 -8.20
N TYR A 115 6.50 11.27 -7.77
CA TYR A 115 6.67 10.90 -6.36
C TYR A 115 7.99 11.38 -5.76
N GLU A 116 7.94 11.70 -4.47
CA GLU A 116 9.10 11.95 -3.62
C GLU A 116 8.95 11.06 -2.39
N ILE A 117 9.96 10.23 -2.10
CA ILE A 117 9.85 9.15 -1.11
C ILE A 117 10.70 9.51 0.11
N TYR A 118 10.07 9.43 1.28
CA TYR A 118 10.71 9.59 2.59
C TYR A 118 10.64 8.25 3.30
N GLY A 119 11.79 7.62 3.52
CA GLY A 119 11.90 6.31 4.17
C GLY A 119 12.51 6.44 5.56
N LEU A 120 11.92 5.75 6.53
CA LEU A 120 12.51 5.55 7.86
C LEU A 120 12.60 4.07 8.18
N ASP A 121 13.75 3.62 8.67
CA ASP A 121 13.98 2.26 9.17
C ASP A 121 15.23 2.22 10.06
N ILE A 122 15.44 1.14 10.80
CA ILE A 122 16.63 0.91 11.64
C ILE A 122 17.86 0.48 10.83
N GLY A 123 17.70 0.22 9.53
CA GLY A 123 18.76 -0.20 8.62
C GLY A 123 18.50 0.20 7.17
N SER A 124 19.45 -0.06 6.28
CA SER A 124 19.37 0.36 4.86
C SER A 124 19.92 -0.66 3.86
N ASP A 125 20.21 -1.88 4.29
CA ASP A 125 20.82 -2.93 3.48
C ASP A 125 19.96 -3.31 2.26
N ALA A 126 18.63 -3.39 2.40
CA ALA A 126 17.73 -3.73 1.31
C ALA A 126 17.44 -2.56 0.35
N ILE A 127 17.73 -1.32 0.78
CA ILE A 127 17.43 -0.08 0.05
C ILE A 127 18.68 0.73 -0.35
N GLY A 128 19.88 0.20 -0.11
CA GLY A 128 21.16 0.89 -0.38
C GLY A 128 21.26 1.41 -1.82
N ARG A 129 20.66 0.69 -2.78
CA ARG A 129 20.60 1.05 -4.21
C ARG A 129 19.85 2.36 -4.50
N PHE A 130 19.04 2.86 -3.58
CA PHE A 130 18.24 4.08 -3.75
C PHE A 130 18.84 5.32 -3.08
N LEU A 131 19.85 5.17 -2.22
CA LEU A 131 20.37 6.26 -1.38
C LEU A 131 20.93 7.45 -2.17
N THR A 132 21.38 7.24 -3.40
CA THR A 132 21.91 8.29 -4.28
C THR A 132 20.82 8.93 -5.15
N ASN A 133 19.58 8.41 -5.13
CA ASN A 133 18.50 8.95 -5.93
C ASN A 133 17.99 10.28 -5.32
N PRO A 134 17.94 11.38 -6.08
CA PRO A 134 17.55 12.69 -5.55
C PRO A 134 16.08 12.77 -5.08
N ARG A 135 15.24 11.78 -5.41
CA ARG A 135 13.84 11.68 -4.97
C ARG A 135 13.64 10.76 -3.77
N PHE A 136 14.68 10.09 -3.32
CA PHE A 136 14.63 9.19 -2.17
C PHE A 136 15.39 9.79 -1.00
N HIS A 137 14.71 9.93 0.13
CA HIS A 137 15.24 10.50 1.36
C HIS A 137 15.15 9.45 2.46
N PHE A 138 16.29 8.87 2.84
CA PHE A 138 16.34 7.89 3.92
C PHE A 138 16.82 8.53 5.22
N VAL A 139 16.22 8.12 6.34
CA VAL A 139 16.71 8.40 7.68
C VAL A 139 16.69 7.12 8.50
N GLU A 140 17.81 6.85 9.16
CA GLU A 140 17.89 5.78 10.13
C GLU A 140 17.12 6.17 11.41
N GLY A 141 16.18 5.34 11.85
CA GLY A 141 15.36 5.61 13.01
C GLY A 141 14.44 4.46 13.42
N ASP A 142 14.10 4.43 14.71
CA ASP A 142 13.14 3.51 15.32
C ASP A 142 11.86 4.26 15.71
N ILE A 143 10.70 3.69 15.35
CA ILE A 143 9.38 4.27 15.64
C ILE A 143 9.05 4.37 17.13
N SER A 144 9.68 3.54 17.95
CA SER A 144 9.54 3.52 19.40
C SER A 144 10.34 4.64 20.08
N ILE A 145 11.27 5.28 19.37
CA ILE A 145 12.24 6.25 19.91
C ILE A 145 12.08 7.65 19.27
N HIS A 146 11.93 7.73 17.94
CA HIS A 146 12.07 8.98 17.18
C HIS A 146 10.73 9.69 16.92
N SER A 147 9.94 9.93 17.97
CA SER A 147 8.58 10.48 17.84
C SER A 147 8.53 11.83 17.12
N GLU A 148 9.42 12.78 17.45
CA GLU A 148 9.43 14.12 16.85
C GLU A 148 9.70 14.08 15.34
N TRP A 149 10.64 13.23 14.92
CA TRP A 149 10.98 13.09 13.51
C TRP A 149 9.82 12.51 12.72
N ILE A 150 9.15 11.50 13.27
CA ILE A 150 8.01 10.83 12.66
C ILE A 150 6.83 11.79 12.53
N GLU A 151 6.47 12.48 13.61
CA GLU A 151 5.40 13.47 13.61
C GLU A 151 5.67 14.57 12.58
N TYR A 152 6.91 15.10 12.52
CA TYR A 152 7.31 16.08 11.53
C TYR A 152 7.16 15.56 10.09
N HIS A 153 7.57 14.32 9.82
CA HIS A 153 7.47 13.74 8.47
C HIS A 153 6.05 13.38 8.08
N ILE A 154 5.20 12.95 9.03
CA ILE A 154 3.76 12.80 8.82
C ILE A 154 3.17 14.15 8.41
N LYS A 155 3.46 15.23 9.15
CA LYS A 155 3.00 16.58 8.81
C LYS A 155 3.52 17.06 7.44
N LYS A 156 4.75 16.71 7.07
CA LYS A 156 5.41 17.14 5.82
C LYS A 156 4.91 16.39 4.58
N CYS A 157 4.61 15.10 4.72
CA CYS A 157 4.24 14.22 3.61
C CYS A 157 2.74 14.26 3.30
N ASP A 158 2.35 13.63 2.20
CA ASP A 158 0.98 13.64 1.69
C ASP A 158 0.28 12.29 1.95
N VAL A 159 1.03 11.19 1.86
CA VAL A 159 0.57 9.82 2.10
C VAL A 159 1.52 9.11 3.06
N VAL A 160 0.98 8.36 4.03
CA VAL A 160 1.74 7.62 5.04
C VAL A 160 1.46 6.12 4.92
N LEU A 161 2.53 5.32 4.88
CA LEU A 161 2.53 3.85 4.89
C LEU A 161 3.33 3.34 6.09
N PRO A 162 2.66 2.99 7.21
CA PRO A 162 3.33 2.39 8.36
C PRO A 162 3.48 0.87 8.16
N LEU A 163 4.64 0.44 7.67
CA LEU A 163 4.96 -0.96 7.37
C LEU A 163 5.70 -1.68 8.52
N VAL A 164 6.04 -0.98 9.60
CA VAL A 164 6.69 -1.56 10.77
C VAL A 164 5.71 -2.44 11.54
N ALA A 165 6.00 -3.74 11.61
CA ALA A 165 5.29 -4.74 12.40
C ALA A 165 6.11 -6.03 12.56
N ILE A 166 5.85 -6.80 13.60
CA ILE A 166 6.33 -8.18 13.77
C ILE A 166 5.28 -9.12 13.16
N ALA A 167 5.52 -9.56 11.92
CA ALA A 167 4.59 -10.41 11.17
C ALA A 167 5.01 -11.90 11.13
N THR A 168 5.65 -12.40 12.19
CA THR A 168 6.24 -13.74 12.25
C THR A 168 5.52 -14.61 13.29
N PRO A 169 4.83 -15.70 12.88
CA PRO A 169 3.93 -16.44 13.78
C PRO A 169 4.52 -16.97 15.08
N ILE A 170 5.82 -17.30 15.09
CA ILE A 170 6.50 -17.77 16.30
C ILE A 170 6.61 -16.69 17.37
N GLU A 171 6.71 -15.42 16.97
CA GLU A 171 6.83 -14.29 17.91
C GLU A 171 5.50 -13.98 18.60
N TYR A 172 4.37 -14.38 18.02
CA TYR A 172 3.04 -14.19 18.62
C TYR A 172 2.87 -14.99 19.90
N THR A 173 3.53 -16.15 19.99
CA THR A 173 3.53 -17.01 21.18
C THR A 173 4.76 -16.78 22.04
N ARG A 174 5.92 -16.47 21.43
CA ARG A 174 7.19 -16.26 22.16
C ARG A 174 7.26 -14.90 22.85
N ASN A 175 6.87 -13.82 22.18
CA ASN A 175 6.97 -12.44 22.66
C ASN A 175 5.66 -11.64 22.44
N PRO A 176 4.50 -12.11 22.93
CA PRO A 176 3.19 -11.52 22.63
C PRO A 176 3.06 -10.05 23.02
N LEU A 177 3.66 -9.64 24.14
CA LEU A 177 3.62 -8.24 24.60
C LEU A 177 4.40 -7.31 23.66
N ARG A 178 5.57 -7.74 23.19
CA ARG A 178 6.35 -6.96 22.22
C ARG A 178 5.62 -6.81 20.89
N VAL A 179 4.93 -7.87 20.43
CA VAL A 179 4.05 -7.82 19.25
C VAL A 179 2.93 -6.81 19.47
N PHE A 180 2.28 -6.82 20.64
CA PHE A 180 1.23 -5.85 20.96
C PHE A 180 1.76 -4.40 20.98
N GLU A 181 2.82 -4.13 21.72
CA GLU A 181 3.41 -2.79 21.85
C GLU A 181 3.76 -2.20 20.47
N LEU A 182 4.45 -2.97 19.62
CA LEU A 182 4.88 -2.48 18.31
C LEU A 182 3.72 -2.45 17.29
N ASP A 183 3.00 -3.56 17.13
CA ASP A 183 2.02 -3.69 16.05
C ASP A 183 0.75 -2.91 16.34
N PHE A 184 0.42 -2.67 17.62
CA PHE A 184 -0.76 -1.93 18.05
C PHE A 184 -0.41 -0.53 18.55
N GLU A 185 0.34 -0.39 19.65
CA GLU A 185 0.48 0.90 20.34
C GLU A 185 1.28 1.92 19.53
N GLU A 186 2.44 1.53 18.99
CA GLU A 186 3.26 2.44 18.17
C GLU A 186 2.54 2.82 16.87
N ASN A 187 1.87 1.87 16.23
CA ASN A 187 1.08 2.13 15.02
C ASN A 187 -0.14 3.04 15.31
N LEU A 188 -0.77 2.92 16.48
CA LEU A 188 -1.88 3.79 16.89
C LEU A 188 -1.43 5.25 17.05
N LYS A 189 -0.21 5.51 17.51
CA LYS A 189 0.36 6.88 17.56
C LYS A 189 0.45 7.48 16.16
N ILE A 190 0.99 6.73 15.20
CA ILE A 190 1.11 7.16 13.80
C ILE A 190 -0.28 7.44 13.19
N ILE A 191 -1.28 6.59 13.46
CA ILE A 191 -2.66 6.80 12.99
C ILE A 191 -3.22 8.12 13.54
N ARG A 192 -3.02 8.39 14.84
CA ARG A 192 -3.47 9.64 15.47
C ARG A 192 -2.79 10.87 14.88
N ASP A 193 -1.50 10.79 14.56
CA ASP A 193 -0.80 11.88 13.88
C ASP A 193 -1.32 12.11 12.46
N CYS A 194 -1.69 11.04 11.74
CA CYS A 194 -2.33 11.16 10.43
C CYS A 194 -3.69 11.89 10.53
N VAL A 195 -4.48 11.61 11.57
CA VAL A 195 -5.74 12.33 11.85
C VAL A 195 -5.45 13.80 12.16
N LYS A 196 -4.54 14.06 13.11
CA LYS A 196 -4.16 15.40 13.58
C LYS A 196 -3.72 16.33 12.44
N TYR A 197 -3.03 15.79 11.43
CA TYR A 197 -2.48 16.55 10.32
C TYR A 197 -3.23 16.36 8.99
N ASP A 198 -4.42 15.76 9.00
CA ASP A 198 -5.25 15.45 7.82
C ASP A 198 -4.44 14.78 6.68
N LYS A 199 -3.75 13.70 7.04
CA LYS A 199 -2.91 12.93 6.12
C LYS A 199 -3.62 11.67 5.67
N ARG A 200 -3.40 11.32 4.41
CA ARG A 200 -3.90 10.06 3.90
C ARG A 200 -3.05 8.91 4.44
N ILE A 201 -3.70 7.91 5.03
CA ILE A 201 -3.03 6.71 5.52
C ILE A 201 -3.39 5.50 4.66
N ILE A 202 -2.39 4.76 4.20
CA ILE A 202 -2.58 3.45 3.56
C ILE A 202 -2.03 2.42 4.53
N PHE A 203 -2.93 1.79 5.28
CA PHE A 203 -2.55 0.96 6.40
C PHE A 203 -2.48 -0.51 6.00
N PRO A 204 -1.37 -1.21 6.26
CA PRO A 204 -1.28 -2.65 6.08
C PRO A 204 -2.10 -3.34 7.17
N SER A 205 -3.34 -3.68 6.83
CA SER A 205 -4.08 -4.73 7.53
C SER A 205 -3.43 -6.09 7.20
N THR A 206 -4.07 -7.19 7.56
CA THR A 206 -3.53 -8.53 7.36
C THR A 206 -4.62 -9.50 6.94
N SER A 207 -4.28 -10.47 6.10
CA SER A 207 -5.17 -11.59 5.81
C SER A 207 -5.43 -12.47 7.05
N GLU A 208 -4.66 -12.29 8.13
CA GLU A 208 -4.92 -12.98 9.39
C GLU A 208 -6.15 -12.47 10.14
N VAL A 209 -6.66 -11.25 9.85
CA VAL A 209 -7.86 -10.73 10.55
C VAL A 209 -9.09 -11.60 10.32
N TYR A 210 -9.15 -12.31 9.19
CA TYR A 210 -10.21 -13.28 8.89
C TYR A 210 -10.15 -14.50 9.81
N GLY A 211 -8.96 -14.82 10.33
CA GLY A 211 -8.71 -15.97 11.19
C GLY A 211 -9.19 -17.28 10.57
N MET A 212 -10.09 -17.96 11.28
CA MET A 212 -10.72 -19.22 10.88
C MET A 212 -12.07 -19.00 10.20
N CYS A 213 -12.20 -17.91 9.44
CA CYS A 213 -13.37 -17.67 8.60
C CYS A 213 -13.67 -18.91 7.74
N THR A 214 -14.94 -19.31 7.70
CA THR A 214 -15.41 -20.50 6.98
C THR A 214 -15.82 -20.23 5.54
N ASP A 215 -15.79 -18.97 5.10
CA ASP A 215 -16.16 -18.60 3.74
C ASP A 215 -15.15 -19.16 2.74
N ASN A 216 -15.62 -19.52 1.54
CA ASN A 216 -14.74 -20.01 0.47
C ASN A 216 -13.76 -18.94 -0.03
N ASN A 217 -14.24 -17.70 -0.10
CA ASN A 217 -13.44 -16.53 -0.43
C ASN A 217 -13.65 -15.49 0.67
N PHE A 218 -12.56 -15.05 1.30
CA PHE A 218 -12.62 -14.05 2.36
C PHE A 218 -12.90 -12.69 1.74
N ASP A 219 -14.09 -12.16 1.97
CA ASP A 219 -14.56 -10.88 1.45
C ASP A 219 -14.41 -9.79 2.51
N GLU A 220 -13.84 -8.67 2.08
CA GLU A 220 -13.46 -7.55 2.93
C GLU A 220 -14.64 -6.93 3.68
N ASP A 221 -15.82 -6.97 3.07
CA ASP A 221 -17.01 -6.22 3.47
C ASP A 221 -18.03 -7.12 4.19
N THR A 222 -17.95 -8.44 4.00
CA THR A 222 -19.02 -9.38 4.42
C THR A 222 -18.56 -10.55 5.27
N SER A 223 -17.31 -10.99 5.15
CA SER A 223 -16.83 -12.17 5.87
C SER A 223 -16.74 -11.92 7.38
N SER A 224 -17.21 -12.91 8.15
CA SER A 224 -17.04 -12.90 9.60
C SER A 224 -15.59 -13.18 9.99
N LEU A 225 -15.13 -12.53 11.06
CA LEU A 225 -13.77 -12.63 11.57
C LEU A 225 -13.76 -13.55 12.79
N VAL A 226 -13.14 -14.73 12.66
CA VAL A 226 -13.24 -15.82 13.66
C VAL A 226 -11.87 -16.13 14.24
N VAL A 227 -11.71 -16.01 15.55
CA VAL A 227 -10.47 -16.35 16.27
C VAL A 227 -10.74 -17.36 17.39
N GLY A 228 -9.69 -18.04 17.85
CA GLY A 228 -9.77 -19.00 18.94
C GLY A 228 -9.96 -18.36 20.32
N PRO A 229 -10.11 -19.18 21.37
CA PRO A 229 -10.21 -18.71 22.76
C PRO A 229 -8.95 -17.95 23.21
N ILE A 230 -9.05 -17.19 24.30
CA ILE A 230 -7.94 -16.40 24.86
C ILE A 230 -6.69 -17.24 25.17
N ASN A 231 -6.83 -18.52 25.54
CA ASN A 231 -5.68 -19.40 25.76
C ASN A 231 -4.91 -19.80 24.48
N LYS A 232 -5.34 -19.35 23.30
CA LYS A 232 -4.66 -19.48 22.01
C LYS A 232 -3.99 -18.16 21.63
N GLN A 233 -2.82 -17.92 22.21
CA GLN A 233 -2.13 -16.63 22.14
C GLN A 233 -1.75 -16.18 20.73
N ARG A 234 -1.63 -17.10 19.76
CA ARG A 234 -1.27 -16.71 18.38
C ARG A 234 -2.26 -15.75 17.71
N TRP A 235 -3.48 -15.66 18.23
CA TRP A 235 -4.51 -14.76 17.71
C TRP A 235 -4.31 -13.30 18.17
N ILE A 236 -3.35 -13.02 19.07
CA ILE A 236 -3.04 -11.66 19.52
C ILE A 236 -2.73 -10.74 18.33
N TYR A 237 -1.93 -11.21 17.37
CA TYR A 237 -1.62 -10.45 16.15
C TYR A 237 -2.88 -10.13 15.34
N SER A 238 -3.71 -11.14 15.06
CA SER A 238 -4.97 -10.98 14.33
C SER A 238 -5.89 -9.95 14.97
N VAL A 239 -6.11 -10.07 16.29
CA VAL A 239 -7.03 -9.20 17.04
C VAL A 239 -6.47 -7.78 17.17
N SER A 240 -5.16 -7.62 17.39
CA SER A 240 -4.52 -6.30 17.40
C SER A 240 -4.69 -5.56 16.08
N LYS A 241 -4.40 -6.23 14.95
CA LYS A 241 -4.58 -5.63 13.61
C LYS A 241 -6.05 -5.35 13.30
N GLN A 242 -6.96 -6.25 13.69
CA GLN A 242 -8.40 -6.03 13.54
C GLN A 242 -8.89 -4.82 14.35
N LEU A 243 -8.39 -4.62 15.57
CA LEU A 243 -8.76 -3.47 16.39
C LEU A 243 -8.25 -2.16 15.79
N LEU A 244 -7.03 -2.15 15.21
CA LEU A 244 -6.53 -1.00 14.46
C LEU A 244 -7.39 -0.69 13.24
N ASP A 245 -7.78 -1.70 12.45
CA ASP A 245 -8.69 -1.51 11.31
C ASP A 245 -9.98 -0.80 11.76
N ARG A 246 -10.56 -1.21 12.90
CA ARG A 246 -11.76 -0.60 13.47
C ARG A 246 -11.55 0.84 13.95
N VAL A 247 -10.40 1.12 14.57
CA VAL A 247 -10.05 2.47 15.02
C VAL A 247 -9.85 3.40 13.82
N ILE A 248 -9.14 2.95 12.79
CA ILE A 248 -8.98 3.70 11.53
C ILE A 248 -10.34 3.96 10.88
N TRP A 249 -11.21 2.94 10.83
CA TRP A 249 -12.57 3.09 10.32
C TRP A 249 -13.36 4.15 11.09
N ALA A 250 -13.32 4.11 12.42
CA ALA A 250 -13.99 5.09 13.28
C ALA A 250 -13.46 6.51 13.06
N TYR A 251 -12.14 6.69 12.90
CA TYR A 251 -11.56 7.98 12.53
C TYR A 251 -12.02 8.46 11.15
N GLY A 252 -12.15 7.56 10.18
CA GLY A 252 -12.70 7.91 8.87
C GLY A 252 -14.15 8.38 8.94
N GLU A 253 -14.98 7.66 9.71
CA GLU A 253 -16.41 7.97 9.85
C GLU A 253 -16.68 9.22 10.69
N LYS A 254 -15.92 9.44 11.77
CA LYS A 254 -16.19 10.51 12.76
C LYS A 254 -15.34 11.75 12.59
N GLU A 255 -14.11 11.61 12.10
CA GLU A 255 -13.12 12.69 12.01
C GLU A 255 -12.63 12.93 10.57
N GLY A 256 -13.17 12.20 9.58
CA GLY A 256 -12.88 12.43 8.17
C GLY A 256 -11.49 11.93 7.72
N LEU A 257 -10.86 11.03 8.47
CA LEU A 257 -9.57 10.45 8.08
C LEU A 257 -9.66 9.79 6.70
N ARG A 258 -8.79 10.21 5.78
CA ARG A 258 -8.64 9.59 4.47
C ARG A 258 -7.80 8.34 4.60
N PHE A 259 -8.43 7.17 4.54
CA PHE A 259 -7.72 5.90 4.67
C PHE A 259 -7.99 4.93 3.53
N THR A 260 -7.08 3.98 3.35
CA THR A 260 -7.32 2.73 2.64
C THR A 260 -6.66 1.61 3.45
N LEU A 261 -7.39 0.53 3.74
CA LEU A 261 -6.82 -0.66 4.36
C LEU A 261 -6.49 -1.67 3.25
N PHE A 262 -5.29 -2.23 3.26
CA PHE A 262 -4.96 -3.33 2.34
C PHE A 262 -4.56 -4.59 3.10
N ARG A 263 -4.97 -5.75 2.59
CA ARG A 263 -4.75 -7.06 3.20
C ARG A 263 -3.94 -7.94 2.25
N PRO A 264 -2.61 -8.07 2.45
CA PRO A 264 -1.78 -8.92 1.61
C PRO A 264 -2.01 -10.41 1.92
N PHE A 265 -2.11 -11.23 0.86
CA PHE A 265 -2.23 -12.69 0.96
C PHE A 265 -0.94 -13.35 0.49
N ASN A 266 -0.11 -13.75 1.46
CA ASN A 266 1.16 -14.45 1.29
C ASN A 266 1.99 -13.94 0.10
N TRP A 267 2.28 -12.64 0.10
CA TRP A 267 3.19 -12.07 -0.89
C TRP A 267 4.57 -12.69 -0.74
N MET A 268 5.16 -13.07 -1.86
CA MET A 268 6.48 -13.71 -1.94
C MET A 268 7.22 -13.23 -3.19
N GLY A 269 8.54 -13.32 -3.14
CA GLY A 269 9.42 -12.80 -4.19
C GLY A 269 10.83 -12.58 -3.65
N PRO A 270 11.72 -12.01 -4.48
CA PRO A 270 13.05 -11.58 -4.06
C PRO A 270 13.00 -10.70 -2.81
N ARG A 271 13.97 -10.86 -1.88
CA ARG A 271 14.11 -10.03 -0.66
C ARG A 271 12.95 -10.18 0.37
N LEU A 272 12.27 -11.32 0.41
CA LEU A 272 11.12 -11.55 1.32
C LEU A 272 11.46 -11.43 2.81
N ASP A 273 12.49 -12.14 3.26
CA ASP A 273 13.03 -12.10 4.62
C ASP A 273 14.51 -12.53 4.51
N ASN A 274 15.37 -12.12 5.45
CA ASN A 274 16.75 -12.60 5.47
C ASN A 274 16.80 -14.08 5.93
N LEU A 275 17.63 -14.92 5.29
CA LEU A 275 17.86 -16.31 5.70
C LEU A 275 18.37 -16.41 7.15
N ASN A 276 19.09 -15.40 7.64
CA ASN A 276 19.50 -15.34 9.04
C ASN A 276 18.31 -15.18 10.01
N ALA A 277 17.24 -14.49 9.62
CA ALA A 277 16.01 -14.43 10.41
C ALA A 277 15.28 -15.79 10.39
N ALA A 278 15.35 -16.52 9.28
CA ALA A 278 14.80 -17.87 9.17
C ALA A 278 15.53 -18.90 10.06
N ARG A 279 16.84 -18.74 10.33
CA ARG A 279 17.59 -19.61 11.27
C ARG A 279 17.03 -19.59 12.70
N ILE A 280 16.38 -18.50 13.10
CA ILE A 280 15.75 -18.32 14.43
C ILE A 280 14.29 -18.80 14.42
N GLY A 281 13.78 -19.27 13.27
CA GLY A 281 12.39 -19.62 13.02
C GLY A 281 11.48 -18.41 12.79
N SER A 282 12.07 -17.22 12.62
CA SER A 282 11.39 -15.93 12.58
C SER A 282 11.06 -15.49 11.15
N SER A 283 10.79 -16.42 10.24
CA SER A 283 10.49 -16.10 8.84
C SER A 283 9.23 -16.79 8.32
N ARG A 284 8.68 -16.26 7.23
CA ARG A 284 7.51 -16.80 6.54
C ARG A 284 7.80 -18.18 5.95
N ALA A 285 6.73 -18.93 5.68
CA ALA A 285 6.80 -20.34 5.27
C ALA A 285 7.80 -20.60 4.13
N ILE A 286 7.73 -19.86 3.01
CA ILE A 286 8.62 -20.09 1.85
C ILE A 286 10.10 -19.90 2.21
N THR A 287 10.47 -18.83 2.92
CA THR A 287 11.87 -18.57 3.25
C THR A 287 12.42 -19.67 4.17
N GLN A 288 11.60 -20.18 5.10
CA GLN A 288 11.99 -21.31 5.93
C GLN A 288 12.18 -22.58 5.10
N LEU A 289 11.33 -22.84 4.09
CA LEU A 289 11.49 -23.98 3.19
C LEU A 289 12.77 -23.86 2.35
N ILE A 290 13.05 -22.67 1.81
CA ILE A 290 14.29 -22.39 1.06
C ILE A 290 15.51 -22.57 1.95
N LEU A 291 15.47 -22.07 3.20
CA LEU A 291 16.56 -22.26 4.16
C LEU A 291 16.82 -23.75 4.43
N ASN A 292 15.76 -24.56 4.58
CA ASN A 292 15.91 -25.99 4.79
C ASN A 292 16.65 -26.67 3.62
N LEU A 293 16.34 -26.26 2.37
CA LEU A 293 17.02 -26.76 1.18
C LEU A 293 18.50 -26.31 1.13
N VAL A 294 18.77 -25.04 1.46
CA VAL A 294 20.12 -24.47 1.49
C VAL A 294 21.00 -25.15 2.56
N GLU A 295 20.46 -25.37 3.76
CA GLU A 295 21.20 -25.95 4.89
C GLU A 295 21.21 -27.49 4.89
N GLY A 296 20.47 -28.13 3.98
CA GLY A 296 20.31 -29.58 3.97
C GLY A 296 19.55 -30.11 5.17
N SER A 297 18.66 -29.31 5.77
CA SER A 297 17.82 -29.73 6.89
C SER A 297 16.45 -30.21 6.37
N PRO A 298 15.75 -31.10 7.09
CA PRO A 298 14.49 -31.66 6.60
C PRO A 298 13.40 -30.58 6.59
N ILE A 299 12.55 -30.61 5.54
CA ILE A 299 11.38 -29.75 5.48
C ILE A 299 10.32 -30.28 6.45
N LYS A 300 9.98 -29.46 7.46
CA LYS A 300 8.98 -29.78 8.47
C LYS A 300 7.57 -29.42 7.96
N LEU A 301 6.75 -30.43 7.73
CA LEU A 301 5.33 -30.30 7.37
C LEU A 301 4.47 -30.36 8.63
N ILE A 302 4.02 -29.19 9.08
CA ILE A 302 3.25 -29.03 10.30
C ILE A 302 1.84 -29.61 10.10
N GLU A 303 1.44 -30.57 10.92
CA GLU A 303 0.20 -31.34 10.76
C GLU A 303 0.07 -31.97 9.34
N GLY A 304 1.21 -32.39 8.77
CA GLY A 304 1.28 -32.96 7.43
C GLY A 304 1.21 -31.93 6.29
N GLY A 305 1.16 -30.63 6.60
CA GLY A 305 1.26 -29.55 5.60
C GLY A 305 0.04 -29.43 4.67
N LYS A 306 -1.13 -29.89 5.12
CA LYS A 306 -2.37 -29.95 4.33
C LYS A 306 -3.09 -28.61 4.20
N GLN A 307 -2.80 -27.67 5.09
CA GLN A 307 -3.41 -26.35 5.09
C GLN A 307 -3.04 -25.58 3.82
N LYS A 308 -4.04 -24.95 3.21
CA LYS A 308 -3.94 -24.26 1.92
C LYS A 308 -3.83 -22.75 2.08
N ARG A 309 -3.02 -22.14 1.22
CA ARG A 309 -2.76 -20.71 1.17
C ARG A 309 -2.78 -20.26 -0.29
N CYS A 310 -3.26 -19.05 -0.53
CA CYS A 310 -3.06 -18.37 -1.81
C CYS A 310 -1.76 -17.55 -1.75
N PHE A 311 -0.87 -17.76 -2.72
CA PHE A 311 0.42 -17.10 -2.83
C PHE A 311 0.43 -16.06 -3.94
N THR A 312 1.04 -14.91 -3.67
CA THR A 312 0.97 -13.79 -4.60
C THR A 312 2.38 -13.31 -4.90
N ASP A 313 2.67 -13.13 -6.19
CA ASP A 313 3.92 -12.51 -6.59
C ASP A 313 4.02 -11.07 -6.06
N ILE A 314 5.21 -10.67 -5.63
CA ILE A 314 5.44 -9.34 -5.12
C ILE A 314 5.19 -8.27 -6.18
N SER A 315 5.47 -8.54 -7.46
CA SER A 315 5.20 -7.60 -8.54
C SER A 315 3.70 -7.30 -8.69
N ASP A 316 2.86 -8.34 -8.67
CA ASP A 316 1.40 -8.22 -8.66
C ASP A 316 0.92 -7.45 -7.42
N GLY A 317 1.47 -7.76 -6.24
CA GLY A 317 1.13 -7.11 -4.97
C GLY A 317 1.49 -5.62 -4.94
N ILE A 318 2.69 -5.27 -5.40
CA ILE A 318 3.21 -3.90 -5.43
C ILE A 318 2.50 -3.06 -6.50
N GLU A 319 2.12 -3.64 -7.63
CA GLU A 319 1.31 -2.95 -8.63
C GLU A 319 -0.08 -2.59 -8.07
N ALA A 320 -0.73 -3.49 -7.31
CA ALA A 320 -1.97 -3.15 -6.62
C ALA A 320 -1.76 -2.03 -5.58
N LEU A 321 -0.69 -2.11 -4.79
CA LEU A 321 -0.39 -1.10 -3.76
C LEU A 321 -0.05 0.27 -4.38
N PHE A 322 0.67 0.28 -5.50
CA PHE A 322 0.93 1.48 -6.30
C PHE A 322 -0.38 2.13 -6.75
N ARG A 323 -1.33 1.35 -7.28
CA ARG A 323 -2.64 1.88 -7.67
C ARG A 323 -3.47 2.40 -6.49
N ILE A 324 -3.30 1.82 -5.30
CA ILE A 324 -3.87 2.38 -4.08
C ILE A 324 -3.24 3.75 -3.79
N ILE A 325 -1.92 3.92 -3.95
CA ILE A 325 -1.25 5.21 -3.79
C ILE A 325 -1.76 6.22 -4.81
N GLU A 326 -1.89 5.84 -6.09
CA GLU A 326 -2.46 6.69 -7.15
C GLU A 326 -3.88 7.14 -6.82
N ASN A 327 -4.71 6.26 -6.25
CA ASN A 327 -6.08 6.53 -5.82
C ASN A 327 -6.90 7.26 -6.88
N LYS A 328 -6.86 6.75 -8.11
CA LYS A 328 -7.53 7.36 -9.25
C LYS A 328 -9.01 7.59 -8.95
N ASP A 329 -9.46 8.83 -9.13
CA ASP A 329 -10.82 9.31 -8.87
C ASP A 329 -11.30 9.12 -7.42
N GLY A 330 -10.38 8.96 -6.46
CA GLY A 330 -10.70 8.77 -5.05
C GLY A 330 -11.32 7.40 -4.72
N ARG A 331 -11.24 6.43 -5.64
CA ARG A 331 -11.91 5.11 -5.53
C ARG A 331 -11.42 4.21 -4.41
N CYS A 332 -10.34 4.57 -3.70
CA CYS A 332 -9.80 3.80 -2.58
C CYS A 332 -10.13 4.43 -1.22
N ASN A 333 -10.79 5.59 -1.18
CA ASN A 333 -11.10 6.28 0.07
C ASN A 333 -12.13 5.50 0.88
N GLY A 334 -11.77 5.11 2.10
CA GLY A 334 -12.64 4.32 2.99
C GLY A 334 -12.73 2.84 2.62
N GLU A 335 -11.94 2.37 1.66
CA GLU A 335 -12.01 1.00 1.16
C GLU A 335 -11.09 0.06 1.95
N ILE A 336 -11.51 -1.20 2.00
CA ILE A 336 -10.71 -2.34 2.45
C ILE A 336 -10.47 -3.22 1.23
N ILE A 337 -9.20 -3.52 0.93
CA ILE A 337 -8.81 -4.18 -0.32
C ILE A 337 -7.89 -5.36 -0.02
N ASN A 338 -8.37 -6.57 -0.27
CA ASN A 338 -7.53 -7.76 -0.35
C ASN A 338 -6.66 -7.70 -1.60
N ILE A 339 -5.38 -8.02 -1.42
CA ILE A 339 -4.44 -8.14 -2.53
C ILE A 339 -3.84 -9.54 -2.47
N GLY A 340 -4.30 -10.39 -3.37
CA GLY A 340 -3.74 -11.72 -3.54
C GLY A 340 -4.10 -12.38 -4.85
N ASN A 341 -3.45 -13.52 -5.13
CA ASN A 341 -3.80 -14.36 -6.28
C ASN A 341 -4.60 -15.61 -5.84
N PRO A 342 -5.94 -15.61 -5.99
CA PRO A 342 -6.78 -16.74 -5.59
C PRO A 342 -6.58 -18.00 -6.45
N ASP A 343 -5.95 -17.86 -7.63
CA ASP A 343 -5.66 -18.98 -8.53
C ASP A 343 -4.38 -19.74 -8.11
N ASN A 344 -3.46 -19.06 -7.42
CA ASN A 344 -2.23 -19.64 -6.86
C ASN A 344 -2.49 -20.26 -5.47
N GLU A 345 -3.53 -21.07 -5.34
CA GLU A 345 -3.83 -21.81 -4.11
C GLU A 345 -3.06 -23.12 -4.05
N ALA A 346 -2.27 -23.30 -2.98
CA ALA A 346 -1.55 -24.53 -2.72
C ALA A 346 -1.46 -24.82 -1.22
N SER A 347 -1.39 -26.11 -0.89
CA SER A 347 -1.00 -26.58 0.43
C SER A 347 0.49 -26.30 0.69
N ILE A 348 0.89 -26.30 1.97
CA ILE A 348 2.31 -26.17 2.32
C ILE A 348 3.12 -27.34 1.75
N ARG A 349 2.53 -28.54 1.67
CA ARG A 349 3.14 -29.69 1.02
C ARG A 349 3.38 -29.46 -0.48
N GLU A 350 2.36 -29.05 -1.21
CA GLU A 350 2.47 -28.74 -2.65
C GLU A 350 3.51 -27.64 -2.90
N LEU A 351 3.49 -26.58 -2.09
CA LEU A 351 4.52 -25.53 -2.16
C LEU A 351 5.94 -26.09 -1.97
N ALA A 352 6.13 -26.98 -0.99
CA ALA A 352 7.42 -27.56 -0.71
C ALA A 352 7.90 -28.51 -1.81
N GLU A 353 6.98 -29.26 -2.44
CA GLU A 353 7.26 -30.11 -3.60
C GLU A 353 7.62 -29.28 -4.84
N MET A 354 6.91 -28.17 -5.10
CA MET A 354 7.23 -27.24 -6.19
C MET A 354 8.60 -26.58 -5.98
N LEU A 355 8.90 -26.14 -4.75
CA LEU A 355 10.22 -25.60 -4.39
C LEU A 355 11.34 -26.61 -4.59
N LEU A 356 11.13 -27.86 -4.15
CA LEU A 356 12.12 -28.92 -4.35
C LEU A 356 12.35 -29.20 -5.84
N ALA A 357 11.30 -29.26 -6.65
CA ALA A 357 11.42 -29.47 -8.09
C ALA A 357 12.14 -28.31 -8.80
N SER A 358 11.94 -27.07 -8.36
CA SER A 358 12.70 -25.91 -8.83
C SER A 358 14.16 -26.00 -8.40
N PHE A 359 14.41 -26.32 -7.12
CA PHE A 359 15.74 -26.45 -6.53
C PHE A 359 16.60 -27.51 -7.20
N GLU A 360 16.06 -28.70 -7.45
CA GLU A 360 16.79 -29.80 -8.10
C GLU A 360 17.17 -29.48 -9.57
N ARG A 361 16.44 -28.57 -10.23
CA ARG A 361 16.76 -28.10 -11.59
C ARG A 361 17.63 -26.84 -11.60
N HIS A 362 17.92 -26.25 -10.45
CA HIS A 362 18.59 -24.96 -10.36
C HIS A 362 20.09 -25.07 -10.71
N PRO A 363 20.69 -24.12 -11.46
CA PRO A 363 22.10 -24.17 -11.84
C PRO A 363 23.08 -24.23 -10.66
N LEU A 364 22.72 -23.65 -9.51
CA LEU A 364 23.52 -23.65 -8.29
C LEU A 364 23.28 -24.89 -7.40
N ARG A 365 22.44 -25.84 -7.81
CA ARG A 365 22.03 -26.99 -6.98
C ARG A 365 23.20 -27.79 -6.42
N SER A 366 24.27 -27.95 -7.18
CA SER A 366 25.47 -28.71 -6.78
C SER A 366 26.27 -28.06 -5.65
N GLN A 367 25.97 -26.82 -5.29
CA GLN A 367 26.63 -26.07 -4.22
C GLN A 367 25.98 -26.29 -2.85
N PHE A 368 24.85 -26.98 -2.80
CA PHE A 368 24.06 -27.20 -1.59
C PHE A 368 23.97 -28.70 -1.25
N PRO A 369 23.73 -29.06 0.04
CA PRO A 369 23.63 -30.46 0.48
C PRO A 369 22.51 -31.25 -0.23
N PRO A 370 22.50 -32.60 -0.12
CA PRO A 370 21.36 -33.40 -0.56
C PRO A 370 20.10 -33.09 0.26
N PHE A 371 18.93 -33.24 -0.37
CA PHE A 371 17.66 -33.04 0.32
C PHE A 371 17.47 -34.04 1.47
N ALA A 372 17.26 -33.54 2.68
CA ALA A 372 17.09 -34.36 3.89
C ALA A 372 15.68 -34.95 4.06
N GLY A 373 14.79 -34.77 3.09
CA GLY A 373 13.44 -35.32 3.10
C GLY A 373 12.38 -34.43 3.74
N PHE A 374 11.13 -34.84 3.58
CA PHE A 374 9.98 -34.27 4.29
C PHE A 374 9.81 -34.95 5.63
N ARG A 375 9.49 -34.19 6.67
CA ARG A 375 9.19 -34.69 8.00
C ARG A 375 7.89 -34.10 8.52
N GLU A 376 6.96 -34.96 8.90
CA GLU A 376 5.74 -34.51 9.57
C GLU A 376 6.05 -34.14 11.03
N VAL A 377 5.46 -33.03 11.48
CA VAL A 377 5.73 -32.44 12.80
C VAL A 377 4.42 -31.95 13.39
N GLU A 378 4.20 -32.18 14.68
CA GLU A 378 3.05 -31.61 15.39
C GLU A 378 3.24 -30.11 15.59
N SER A 379 2.16 -29.35 15.41
CA SER A 379 2.14 -27.90 15.59
C SER A 379 2.64 -27.44 16.96
N SER A 380 2.31 -28.22 18.01
CA SER A 380 2.73 -28.00 19.39
C SER A 380 4.26 -28.01 19.58
N SER A 381 4.96 -28.84 18.80
CA SER A 381 6.41 -29.02 18.88
C SER A 381 7.19 -27.94 18.11
N TYR A 382 6.55 -27.26 17.16
CA TYR A 382 7.18 -26.21 16.36
C TYR A 382 6.86 -24.81 16.90
N TYR A 383 5.57 -24.50 17.13
CA TYR A 383 5.12 -23.17 17.57
C TYR A 383 4.89 -23.05 19.08
N GLY A 384 5.01 -24.16 19.81
CA GLY A 384 4.71 -24.23 21.24
C GLY A 384 3.21 -24.41 21.55
N LYS A 385 2.91 -24.46 22.84
CA LYS A 385 1.51 -24.54 23.33
C LYS A 385 0.76 -23.24 22.98
N GLY A 386 -0.50 -23.38 22.57
CA GLY A 386 -1.37 -22.23 22.26
C GLY A 386 -1.46 -21.86 20.78
N TYR A 387 -0.78 -22.61 19.89
CA TYR A 387 -0.95 -22.46 18.45
C TYR A 387 -2.28 -23.08 17.96
N GLN A 388 -2.84 -22.49 16.89
CA GLN A 388 -4.03 -22.95 16.16
C GLN A 388 -3.97 -22.41 14.73
N ASP A 389 -3.97 -23.25 13.71
CA ASP A 389 -3.81 -22.79 12.32
C ASP A 389 -5.14 -22.52 11.61
N VAL A 390 -5.05 -21.91 10.43
CA VAL A 390 -6.14 -21.71 9.47
C VAL A 390 -6.05 -22.80 8.42
N GLU A 391 -7.16 -23.48 8.11
CA GLU A 391 -7.17 -24.57 7.13
C GLU A 391 -7.04 -24.07 5.68
N HIS A 392 -7.79 -23.04 5.31
CA HIS A 392 -7.77 -22.42 3.98
C HIS A 392 -7.76 -20.90 4.07
N ARG A 393 -7.12 -20.24 3.10
CA ARG A 393 -7.07 -18.78 3.04
C ARG A 393 -7.06 -18.32 1.59
N LYS A 394 -8.24 -18.04 1.05
CA LYS A 394 -8.43 -17.56 -0.32
C LYS A 394 -9.10 -16.19 -0.32
N PRO A 395 -8.51 -15.17 -0.98
CA PRO A 395 -9.09 -13.83 -1.01
C PRO A 395 -10.23 -13.72 -2.02
N SER A 396 -11.30 -13.01 -1.65
CA SER A 396 -12.07 -12.26 -2.64
C SER A 396 -11.19 -11.10 -3.13
N ILE A 397 -11.10 -10.91 -4.45
CA ILE A 397 -10.38 -9.76 -5.07
C ILE A 397 -11.35 -8.80 -5.77
N ARG A 398 -12.62 -8.83 -5.37
CA ARG A 398 -13.69 -7.99 -5.95
C ARG A 398 -13.41 -6.50 -5.75
N ASN A 399 -13.00 -6.09 -4.55
CA ASN A 399 -12.68 -4.69 -4.27
C ASN A 399 -11.44 -4.24 -5.04
N ALA A 400 -10.40 -5.09 -5.16
CA ALA A 400 -9.23 -4.78 -5.98
C ALA A 400 -9.59 -4.56 -7.46
N LYS A 401 -10.46 -5.41 -8.03
CA LYS A 401 -10.99 -5.22 -9.40
C LYS A 401 -11.77 -3.91 -9.54
N ARG A 402 -12.70 -3.64 -8.61
CA ARG A 402 -13.56 -2.45 -8.62
C ARG A 402 -12.77 -1.14 -8.46
N CYS A 403 -11.91 -1.07 -7.45
CA CYS A 403 -11.23 0.15 -7.05
C CYS A 403 -9.95 0.40 -7.85
N LEU A 404 -9.24 -0.66 -8.26
CA LEU A 404 -7.91 -0.56 -8.87
C LEU A 404 -7.88 -1.01 -10.33
N ASN A 405 -8.96 -1.60 -10.86
CA ASN A 405 -8.94 -2.30 -12.15
C ASN A 405 -7.78 -3.31 -12.24
N TRP A 406 -7.48 -3.97 -11.12
CA TRP A 406 -6.33 -4.85 -10.95
C TRP A 406 -6.78 -6.31 -10.93
N THR A 407 -5.94 -7.19 -11.49
CA THR A 407 -6.06 -8.65 -11.42
C THR A 407 -4.64 -9.21 -11.47
N PRO A 408 -4.30 -10.18 -10.61
CA PRO A 408 -2.95 -10.76 -10.60
C PRO A 408 -2.69 -11.54 -11.88
N THR A 409 -1.44 -11.54 -12.32
CA THR A 409 -1.04 -12.08 -13.63
C THR A 409 0.04 -13.14 -13.54
N VAL A 410 0.81 -13.16 -12.45
CA VAL A 410 1.96 -14.05 -12.29
C VAL A 410 1.53 -15.39 -11.72
N LYS A 411 1.96 -16.46 -12.39
CA LYS A 411 1.69 -17.84 -11.98
C LYS A 411 2.62 -18.27 -10.85
N MET A 412 2.14 -19.16 -9.99
CA MET A 412 2.87 -19.67 -8.83
C MET A 412 4.27 -20.22 -9.16
N GLU A 413 4.42 -20.94 -10.28
CA GLU A 413 5.68 -21.53 -10.72
C GLU A 413 6.76 -20.46 -10.95
N GLN A 414 6.41 -19.38 -11.65
CA GLN A 414 7.32 -18.27 -11.94
C GLN A 414 7.77 -17.60 -10.64
N THR A 415 6.82 -17.31 -9.75
CA THR A 415 7.11 -16.70 -8.45
C THR A 415 8.06 -17.57 -7.60
N ILE A 416 7.87 -18.89 -7.61
CA ILE A 416 8.76 -19.83 -6.91
C ILE A 416 10.18 -19.77 -7.49
N ASP A 417 10.30 -19.85 -8.81
CA ASP A 417 11.61 -19.86 -9.49
C ASP A 417 12.38 -18.56 -9.23
N GLU A 418 11.73 -17.40 -9.35
CA GLU A 418 12.34 -16.09 -9.09
C GLU A 418 12.73 -15.89 -7.61
N THR A 419 11.86 -16.33 -6.69
CA THR A 419 12.16 -16.25 -5.26
C THR A 419 13.36 -17.14 -4.93
N LEU A 420 13.37 -18.38 -5.42
CA LEU A 420 14.43 -19.33 -5.14
C LEU A 420 15.76 -18.87 -5.73
N ASP A 421 15.80 -18.45 -7.00
CA ASP A 421 17.02 -17.96 -7.66
C ASP A 421 17.66 -16.81 -6.89
N PHE A 422 16.85 -15.82 -6.47
CA PHE A 422 17.33 -14.71 -5.67
C PHE A 422 18.00 -15.18 -4.37
N PHE A 423 17.35 -16.08 -3.62
CA PHE A 423 17.88 -16.56 -2.36
C PHE A 423 19.16 -17.37 -2.54
N LEU A 424 19.19 -18.30 -3.49
CA LEU A 424 20.38 -19.14 -3.72
C LEU A 424 21.60 -18.32 -4.15
N ARG A 425 21.41 -17.25 -4.92
CA ARG A 425 22.48 -16.33 -5.31
C ARG A 425 22.96 -15.41 -4.19
N THR A 426 22.13 -15.21 -3.17
CA THR A 426 22.44 -14.33 -2.03
C THR A 426 23.16 -15.08 -0.91
N VAL A 427 23.15 -16.42 -0.93
CA VAL A 427 23.95 -17.21 0.02
C VAL A 427 25.43 -16.96 -0.25
N GLU A 428 26.13 -16.36 0.72
CA GLU A 428 27.59 -16.34 0.71
C GLU A 428 28.08 -17.79 0.85
N LEU A 429 28.56 -18.34 -0.25
CA LEU A 429 29.27 -19.62 -0.24
C LEU A 429 30.61 -19.34 0.40
N SER A 430 30.78 -19.70 1.68
CA SER A 430 32.12 -19.71 2.27
C SER A 430 32.98 -20.63 1.43
N GLU A 431 34.08 -20.10 0.86
CA GLU A 431 35.15 -20.93 0.29
C GLU A 431 35.46 -22.04 1.29
N GLN A 432 35.13 -23.27 0.93
CA GLN A 432 35.49 -24.42 1.75
C GLN A 432 37.01 -24.40 1.89
N ALA A 433 37.44 -24.30 3.15
CA ALA A 433 38.80 -24.52 3.58
C ALA A 433 39.37 -25.76 2.87
N SER A 434 40.33 -25.51 1.98
CA SER A 434 41.22 -26.52 1.41
C SER A 434 42.13 -27.10 2.46
#